data_AF-A0A1A3N2Q3-F1
#
_entry.id   AF-A0A1A3N2Q3-F1
#
_cell.length_a   1.000
_cell.length_b   1.000
_cell.length_c   1.000
_cell.angle_alpha   90.00
_cell.angle_beta   90.00
_cell.angle_gamma   90.00
#
_symmetry.space_group_name_H-M   'P 1'
#
loop_
_entity.id
_entity.type
_entity.pdbx_description
1 polymer ?
#
loop_
_entity_poly.entity_id
_entity_poly.type
_entity_poly.pdbx_seq_one_letter_code
_entity_poly.pdbx_strand_id
1 'polypeptide(L)'
;MTPAELAQSFNKGLESGAPISAAAHAAASMPVTPTEAQMPHAPTAVPAAAASPPVHVSATEAPTPTYHAAVPDAPQAPAIVAAAPQTPIAPLTPSAANALPTYGSDLRPPVSTTLNPPPAPSPPPVSATPSSAPVSPSAGQATPGQSPLVRQTTPTQAPSPPSSIGTQAVAATATGAAVGAASADATARARLQRLVNAVARQQPRLAWAAGDRAGNTTVLVTDLAGGWIPPRIALPSVVTLLPPARRRGALEALLGEVTVTAHYTPTHHVPDDAEPLPTSPRPRSAPDIADLGWELSRATQWRDGLPRLAHTLAKAASAGTGVLDSEITLLQEHLATISSQVLDAYPHHIDANKVGNWQLLASIDALVAGDKKVANYHLAWFLAGQPTS
;
A
#
# COMPACT_ATOMS: atom_id res chain seq x y z
N MET A 1 11.51 -51.14 -26.52
CA MET A 1 10.45 -50.20 -26.10
C MET A 1 9.97 -49.43 -27.31
N THR A 2 8.72 -49.66 -27.70
CA THR A 2 8.02 -49.02 -28.80
C THR A 2 7.01 -47.99 -28.25
N PRO A 3 6.58 -46.99 -29.04
CA PRO A 3 5.62 -45.98 -28.58
C PRO A 3 4.29 -46.54 -28.06
N ALA A 4 3.88 -47.72 -28.53
CA ALA A 4 2.66 -48.39 -28.09
C ALA A 4 2.73 -48.91 -26.63
N GLU A 5 3.90 -49.37 -26.17
CA GLU A 5 4.08 -49.85 -24.80
C GLU A 5 3.97 -48.71 -23.78
N LEU A 6 4.43 -47.51 -24.16
CA LEU A 6 4.39 -46.33 -23.29
C LEU A 6 2.95 -45.79 -23.12
N ALA A 7 2.13 -45.82 -24.17
CA ALA A 7 0.70 -45.48 -24.09
C ALA A 7 -0.09 -46.43 -23.17
N GLN A 8 0.22 -47.74 -23.21
CA GLN A 8 -0.43 -48.73 -22.34
C GLN A 8 -0.03 -48.56 -20.86
N SER A 9 1.21 -48.13 -20.57
CA SER A 9 1.64 -47.83 -19.20
C SER A 9 0.90 -46.63 -18.58
N PHE A 10 0.55 -45.62 -19.38
CA PHE A 10 -0.21 -44.45 -18.90
C PHE A 10 -1.67 -44.79 -18.57
N ASN A 11 -2.34 -45.61 -19.40
CA ASN A 11 -3.74 -45.97 -19.16
C ASN A 11 -3.93 -46.86 -17.92
N LYS A 12 -2.89 -47.62 -17.52
CA LYS A 12 -2.95 -48.52 -16.36
C LYS A 12 -2.68 -47.82 -15.01
N GLY A 13 -2.17 -46.59 -15.02
CA GLY A 13 -1.90 -45.81 -13.81
C GLY A 13 -3.11 -45.06 -13.24
N LEU A 14 -4.25 -45.05 -13.94
CA LEU A 14 -5.41 -44.19 -13.63
C LEU A 14 -6.57 -44.90 -12.91
N GLU A 15 -6.49 -46.22 -12.70
CA GLU A 15 -7.55 -47.02 -12.04
C GLU A 15 -7.19 -47.52 -10.62
N SER A 16 -5.99 -47.22 -10.10
CA SER A 16 -5.57 -47.66 -8.75
C SER A 16 -5.26 -46.47 -7.83
N GLY A 17 -6.23 -46.06 -7.01
CA GLY A 17 -6.10 -44.87 -6.15
C GLY A 17 -7.10 -44.76 -5.00
N ALA A 18 -7.50 -45.87 -4.37
CA ALA A 18 -8.21 -45.84 -3.08
C ALA A 18 -7.20 -45.90 -1.90
N PRO A 19 -7.45 -45.22 -0.77
CA PRO A 19 -6.43 -44.96 0.25
C PRO A 19 -6.10 -46.18 1.12
N ILE A 20 -4.82 -46.30 1.48
CA ILE A 20 -4.30 -47.32 2.39
C ILE A 20 -4.30 -46.76 3.82
N SER A 21 -5.20 -47.23 4.67
CA SER A 21 -5.14 -46.98 6.13
C SER A 21 -4.73 -48.25 6.85
N ALA A 22 -3.60 -48.22 7.54
CA ALA A 22 -3.17 -49.29 8.46
C ALA A 22 -3.70 -49.00 9.87
N ALA A 23 -4.24 -50.02 10.53
CA ALA A 23 -4.91 -49.90 11.82
C ALA A 23 -4.08 -50.46 12.99
N ALA A 24 -4.23 -49.86 14.17
CA ALA A 24 -3.94 -50.51 15.45
C ALA A 24 -4.68 -49.82 16.61
N HIS A 25 -5.86 -50.31 17.00
CA HIS A 25 -6.20 -50.77 18.36
C HIS A 25 -7.68 -51.17 18.44
N ALA A 26 -7.98 -52.24 19.18
CA ALA A 26 -9.31 -52.84 19.27
C ALA A 26 -9.92 -52.68 20.67
N ALA A 27 -11.24 -52.45 20.74
CA ALA A 27 -12.09 -52.79 21.89
C ALA A 27 -13.57 -52.92 21.47
N ALA A 28 -14.31 -53.74 22.22
CA ALA A 28 -15.60 -54.36 21.90
C ALA A 28 -16.83 -53.45 21.66
N SER A 29 -17.84 -54.04 21.00
CA SER A 29 -19.15 -53.46 20.66
C SER A 29 -20.24 -53.72 21.71
N MET A 30 -21.16 -52.76 21.89
CA MET A 30 -22.57 -52.98 22.28
C MET A 30 -23.43 -51.85 21.67
N PRO A 31 -24.55 -52.13 20.98
CA PRO A 31 -25.41 -51.10 20.43
C PRO A 31 -26.56 -50.73 21.37
N VAL A 32 -26.93 -49.44 21.39
CA VAL A 32 -28.22 -48.96 21.91
C VAL A 32 -28.92 -48.15 20.82
N THR A 33 -30.16 -48.52 20.53
CA THR A 33 -31.06 -47.79 19.61
C THR A 33 -31.64 -46.56 20.27
N PRO A 34 -32.05 -45.57 19.46
CA PRO A 34 -33.33 -44.93 19.69
C PRO A 34 -34.22 -44.87 18.45
N THR A 35 -35.53 -44.83 18.72
CA THR A 35 -36.64 -44.88 17.77
C THR A 35 -36.80 -43.60 16.93
N GLU A 36 -37.30 -43.78 15.71
CA GLU A 36 -37.66 -42.80 14.70
C GLU A 36 -38.96 -42.01 15.01
N ALA A 37 -39.04 -40.75 14.56
CA ALA A 37 -40.31 -40.07 14.28
C ALA A 37 -40.17 -38.92 13.24
N GLN A 38 -40.31 -39.27 11.97
CA GLN A 38 -40.89 -38.51 10.83
C GLN A 38 -40.71 -36.97 10.69
N MET A 39 -40.16 -36.57 9.53
CA MET A 39 -40.32 -35.24 8.88
C MET A 39 -41.56 -35.26 7.94
N PRO A 40 -41.65 -34.58 6.76
CA PRO A 40 -41.25 -33.23 6.31
C PRO A 40 -42.38 -32.46 5.56
N HIS A 41 -42.19 -31.14 5.29
CA HIS A 41 -42.13 -30.52 3.94
C HIS A 41 -42.45 -29.01 3.89
N ALA A 42 -41.80 -28.31 2.95
CA ALA A 42 -42.10 -26.97 2.42
C ALA A 42 -42.18 -27.09 0.87
N PRO A 43 -42.18 -26.03 0.03
CA PRO A 43 -42.51 -24.60 0.19
C PRO A 43 -43.53 -24.12 -0.90
N THR A 44 -43.75 -22.80 -1.09
CA THR A 44 -44.00 -22.06 -2.38
C THR A 44 -44.18 -20.55 -2.09
N ALA A 45 -43.97 -19.65 -3.08
CA ALA A 45 -43.92 -18.18 -2.86
C ALA A 45 -44.54 -17.32 -3.99
N VAL A 46 -44.77 -16.01 -3.66
CA VAL A 46 -45.02 -14.80 -4.51
C VAL A 46 -46.28 -14.75 -5.43
N PRO A 47 -46.79 -13.56 -5.90
CA PRO A 47 -46.37 -12.15 -5.69
C PRO A 47 -47.49 -11.06 -5.48
N ALA A 48 -47.03 -9.79 -5.42
CA ALA A 48 -47.66 -8.54 -5.93
C ALA A 48 -48.43 -7.58 -4.97
N ALA A 49 -48.55 -6.31 -5.39
CA ALA A 49 -48.82 -5.13 -4.54
C ALA A 49 -49.80 -4.11 -5.16
N ALA A 50 -50.47 -3.31 -4.29
CA ALA A 50 -51.23 -2.08 -4.56
C ALA A 50 -51.59 -1.40 -3.21
N ALA A 51 -52.09 -0.17 -3.04
CA ALA A 51 -51.86 1.17 -3.64
C ALA A 51 -52.98 2.14 -3.17
N SER A 52 -52.81 2.80 -2.01
CA SER A 52 -53.32 4.16 -1.63
C SER A 52 -54.87 4.43 -1.60
N PRO A 53 -55.38 5.69 -1.47
CA PRO A 53 -56.03 6.27 -0.25
C PRO A 53 -57.47 6.83 -0.56
N PRO A 54 -58.07 7.90 0.06
CA PRO A 54 -57.85 8.71 1.28
C PRO A 54 -59.09 8.65 2.25
N VAL A 55 -59.45 9.55 3.21
CA VAL A 55 -59.96 10.95 3.09
C VAL A 55 -60.13 11.71 4.44
N HIS A 56 -60.02 13.05 4.37
CA HIS A 56 -60.76 14.12 5.10
C HIS A 56 -60.49 14.55 6.58
N VAL A 57 -59.67 15.62 6.68
CA VAL A 57 -59.86 16.97 7.30
C VAL A 57 -60.43 17.22 8.72
N SER A 58 -59.76 18.17 9.40
CA SER A 58 -60.32 19.28 10.24
C SER A 58 -61.08 18.97 11.54
N ALA A 59 -61.06 19.79 12.61
CA ALA A 59 -60.31 21.01 12.91
C ALA A 59 -60.21 21.23 14.44
N THR A 60 -59.36 22.19 14.81
CA THR A 60 -59.36 23.06 16.01
C THR A 60 -60.54 22.94 17.00
N GLU A 61 -60.26 22.85 18.31
CA GLU A 61 -60.59 23.87 19.35
C GLU A 61 -60.19 23.37 20.77
N ALA A 62 -59.77 24.28 21.66
CA ALA A 62 -59.55 24.04 23.09
C ALA A 62 -60.28 25.13 23.88
N PRO A 63 -60.89 24.81 25.05
CA PRO A 63 -60.22 25.22 26.30
C PRO A 63 -60.47 24.33 27.55
N THR A 64 -59.72 24.65 28.61
CA THR A 64 -59.79 24.21 30.02
C THR A 64 -60.92 24.93 30.82
N PRO A 65 -61.08 24.80 32.17
CA PRO A 65 -60.55 23.84 33.19
C PRO A 65 -61.64 23.26 34.14
N THR A 66 -61.25 22.44 35.12
CA THR A 66 -61.94 22.39 36.45
C THR A 66 -60.97 21.98 37.56
N TYR A 67 -61.21 22.41 38.80
CA TYR A 67 -60.25 22.48 39.91
C TYR A 67 -60.79 21.77 41.15
N HIS A 68 -59.97 21.04 41.92
CA HIS A 68 -60.19 20.80 43.36
C HIS A 68 -58.86 20.49 44.10
N ALA A 69 -58.76 20.93 45.36
CA ALA A 69 -57.57 20.97 46.21
C ALA A 69 -57.46 19.72 47.16
N ALA A 70 -56.49 19.49 48.07
CA ALA A 70 -55.25 20.19 48.50
C ALA A 70 -54.25 19.17 49.17
N VAL A 71 -53.06 19.63 49.57
CA VAL A 71 -51.89 18.83 50.09
C VAL A 71 -51.95 18.53 51.61
N PRO A 72 -51.25 17.49 52.13
CA PRO A 72 -49.88 17.62 52.72
C PRO A 72 -48.95 16.40 52.46
N ASP A 73 -47.63 16.34 52.75
CA ASP A 73 -46.51 17.32 52.96
C ASP A 73 -45.15 16.54 53.04
N ALA A 74 -44.00 17.25 53.09
CA ALA A 74 -42.62 16.81 53.42
C ALA A 74 -41.80 15.94 52.41
N PRO A 75 -40.45 16.01 52.41
CA PRO A 75 -39.56 17.18 52.62
C PRO A 75 -38.56 17.40 51.45
N GLN A 76 -38.13 18.65 51.21
CA GLN A 76 -37.21 18.99 50.10
C GLN A 76 -35.72 18.81 50.42
N ALA A 77 -34.93 18.44 49.40
CA ALA A 77 -33.47 18.51 49.41
C ALA A 77 -32.97 19.96 49.16
N PRO A 78 -31.79 20.36 49.69
CA PRO A 78 -31.32 21.74 49.61
C PRO A 78 -30.94 22.18 48.18
N ALA A 79 -31.36 23.38 47.81
CA ALA A 79 -31.04 23.99 46.52
C ALA A 79 -29.59 24.52 46.47
N ILE A 80 -28.91 24.27 45.34
CA ILE A 80 -27.64 24.90 44.99
C ILE A 80 -27.85 26.39 44.68
N VAL A 81 -27.12 27.25 45.40
CA VAL A 81 -27.19 28.71 45.28
C VAL A 81 -26.59 29.16 43.94
N ALA A 82 -27.34 29.96 43.18
CA ALA A 82 -26.83 30.62 41.98
C ALA A 82 -25.78 31.68 42.34
N ALA A 83 -24.59 31.58 41.75
CA ALA A 83 -23.51 32.54 41.97
C ALA A 83 -23.78 33.88 41.24
N ALA A 84 -23.40 34.99 41.89
CA ALA A 84 -23.52 36.33 41.33
C ALA A 84 -22.52 36.58 40.16
N PRO A 85 -22.86 37.45 39.20
CA PRO A 85 -21.99 37.74 38.06
C PRO A 85 -20.71 38.48 38.49
N GLN A 86 -19.55 38.02 38.00
CA GLN A 86 -18.27 38.67 38.25
C GLN A 86 -17.95 39.74 37.20
N THR A 87 -17.33 40.83 37.64
CA THR A 87 -16.91 41.96 36.81
C THR A 87 -15.60 41.64 36.04
N PRO A 88 -15.39 42.19 34.82
CA PRO A 88 -14.18 41.93 34.06
C PRO A 88 -12.96 42.62 34.67
N ILE A 89 -11.85 41.88 34.83
CA ILE A 89 -10.55 42.43 35.22
C ILE A 89 -9.78 42.81 33.94
N ALA A 90 -9.33 44.06 33.85
CA ALA A 90 -8.55 44.56 32.72
C ALA A 90 -7.09 44.04 32.73
N PRO A 91 -6.45 43.84 31.56
CA PRO A 91 -5.09 43.33 31.49
C PRO A 91 -4.05 44.36 31.97
N LEU A 92 -3.09 43.90 32.78
CA LEU A 92 -1.96 44.71 33.25
C LEU A 92 -0.86 44.79 32.17
N THR A 93 -0.52 46.00 31.76
CA THR A 93 0.64 46.28 30.89
C THR A 93 1.94 46.30 31.71
N PRO A 94 2.98 45.53 31.33
CA PRO A 94 4.32 45.73 31.90
C PRO A 94 4.98 46.96 31.28
N SER A 95 5.22 47.99 32.10
CA SER A 95 6.11 49.09 31.77
C SER A 95 7.38 48.97 32.61
N ALA A 96 8.54 48.94 31.95
CA ALA A 96 9.85 49.03 32.59
C ALA A 96 10.78 49.85 31.70
N ALA A 97 11.16 51.03 32.19
CA ALA A 97 12.11 51.91 31.52
C ALA A 97 13.51 51.78 32.15
N ASN A 98 14.52 52.12 31.35
CA ASN A 98 15.88 52.53 31.72
C ASN A 98 16.86 51.51 32.33
N ALA A 99 17.65 50.96 31.40
CA ALA A 99 19.09 50.70 31.45
C ALA A 99 19.96 51.29 32.59
N LEU A 100 21.03 50.55 32.92
CA LEU A 100 22.40 51.04 33.15
C LEU A 100 23.40 49.94 32.70
N PRO A 101 24.62 50.27 32.24
CA PRO A 101 25.53 49.33 31.60
C PRO A 101 26.60 48.78 32.54
N THR A 102 27.05 47.53 32.31
CA THR A 102 28.25 46.98 32.96
C THR A 102 29.32 46.62 31.94
N TYR A 103 30.39 47.41 32.03
CA TYR A 103 31.75 47.21 31.53
C TYR A 103 32.20 45.74 31.43
N GLY A 104 32.82 45.35 30.31
CA GLY A 104 33.34 43.98 30.16
C GLY A 104 33.65 43.59 28.71
N SER A 105 34.50 44.36 28.03
CA SER A 105 35.05 43.91 26.74
C SER A 105 35.99 42.73 26.97
N ASP A 106 35.78 41.64 26.24
CA ASP A 106 36.89 40.75 25.87
C ASP A 106 36.99 40.68 24.35
N LEU A 107 38.24 40.67 23.88
CA LEU A 107 38.65 41.01 22.53
C LEU A 107 38.79 39.73 21.71
N ARG A 108 37.84 39.49 20.81
CA ARG A 108 38.08 38.59 19.67
C ARG A 108 37.81 39.34 18.36
N PRO A 109 38.79 39.44 17.44
CA PRO A 109 38.62 40.19 16.21
C PRO A 109 37.52 39.55 15.36
N PRO A 110 36.64 40.34 14.71
CA PRO A 110 35.75 39.81 13.71
C PRO A 110 36.60 39.31 12.54
N VAL A 111 36.58 37.99 12.30
CA VAL A 111 37.08 37.44 11.04
C VAL A 111 36.21 38.00 9.92
N SER A 112 36.80 38.87 9.09
CA SER A 112 36.16 39.31 7.85
C SER A 112 36.11 38.12 6.90
N THR A 113 35.02 37.35 6.93
CA THR A 113 34.68 36.42 5.86
C THR A 113 34.26 37.23 4.64
N THR A 114 35.24 37.57 3.81
CA THR A 114 35.01 38.09 2.46
C THR A 114 34.11 37.10 1.72
N LEU A 115 32.87 37.49 1.45
CA LEU A 115 31.96 36.72 0.59
C LEU A 115 32.52 36.76 -0.83
N ASN A 116 33.33 35.76 -1.16
CA ASN A 116 33.79 35.56 -2.52
C ASN A 116 32.57 35.14 -3.35
N PRO A 117 32.21 35.85 -4.42
CA PRO A 117 31.07 35.46 -5.25
C PRO A 117 31.31 34.07 -5.87
N PRO A 118 30.26 33.27 -6.08
CA PRO A 118 30.40 31.98 -6.73
C PRO A 118 30.93 32.17 -8.16
N PRO A 119 31.85 31.31 -8.65
CA PRO A 119 32.31 31.38 -10.02
C PRO A 119 31.13 31.10 -10.97
N ALA A 120 31.06 31.83 -12.08
CA ALA A 120 30.06 31.61 -13.11
C ALA A 120 30.20 30.19 -13.72
N PRO A 121 29.08 29.54 -14.10
CA PRO A 121 29.13 28.22 -14.70
C PRO A 121 29.84 28.27 -16.07
N SER A 122 30.79 27.35 -16.28
CA SER A 122 31.45 27.16 -17.57
C SER A 122 30.44 26.70 -18.64
N PRO A 123 30.57 27.15 -19.90
CA PRO A 123 29.72 26.68 -20.99
C PRO A 123 29.97 25.18 -21.27
N PRO A 124 28.96 24.44 -21.76
CA PRO A 124 29.10 23.02 -22.05
C PRO A 124 30.05 22.78 -23.23
N PRO A 125 30.84 21.70 -23.23
CA PRO A 125 31.61 21.29 -24.39
C PRO A 125 30.67 20.84 -25.52
N VAL A 126 30.86 21.39 -26.70
CA VAL A 126 30.19 20.94 -27.94
C VAL A 126 30.93 19.77 -28.58
N SER A 127 30.16 18.93 -29.28
CA SER A 127 30.61 17.92 -30.26
C SER A 127 31.30 16.65 -29.75
N ALA A 128 30.55 15.55 -29.73
CA ALA A 128 30.92 14.32 -30.43
C ALA A 128 29.68 13.42 -30.65
N THR A 129 29.09 13.47 -31.86
CA THR A 129 28.06 12.50 -32.28
C THR A 129 28.73 11.21 -32.77
N PRO A 130 28.35 10.01 -32.30
CA PRO A 130 28.78 8.75 -32.91
C PRO A 130 28.05 8.57 -34.25
N SER A 131 28.75 8.89 -35.35
CA SER A 131 28.28 8.58 -36.70
C SER A 131 28.71 7.16 -37.08
N SER A 132 27.79 6.20 -36.97
CA SER A 132 28.02 4.84 -37.48
C SER A 132 27.81 4.80 -38.98
N ALA A 133 28.90 4.79 -39.74
CA ALA A 133 28.88 4.61 -41.19
C ALA A 133 28.56 3.14 -41.57
N PRO A 134 27.85 2.88 -42.69
CA PRO A 134 27.71 1.54 -43.22
C PRO A 134 29.03 1.08 -43.86
N VAL A 135 29.43 -0.16 -43.59
CA VAL A 135 30.61 -0.76 -44.24
C VAL A 135 30.30 -1.19 -45.68
N SER A 136 31.15 -0.80 -46.61
CA SER A 136 31.25 -1.36 -47.96
C SER A 136 32.70 -1.79 -48.20
N PRO A 137 32.97 -2.98 -48.78
CA PRO A 137 34.32 -3.45 -48.97
C PRO A 137 35.03 -2.72 -50.12
N SER A 138 36.29 -2.35 -49.89
CA SER A 138 37.16 -1.67 -50.85
C SER A 138 37.52 -2.55 -52.05
N ALA A 139 37.71 -1.91 -53.21
CA ALA A 139 38.47 -2.47 -54.32
C ALA A 139 39.86 -1.81 -54.42
N GLY A 140 40.86 -2.61 -54.77
CA GLY A 140 42.21 -2.22 -55.21
C GLY A 140 42.83 -3.42 -55.93
N GLN A 141 43.73 -3.28 -56.92
CA GLN A 141 44.54 -2.12 -57.31
C GLN A 141 44.80 -2.06 -58.83
N ALA A 142 45.25 -0.89 -59.27
CA ALA A 142 46.23 -0.64 -60.36
C ALA A 142 45.84 -0.75 -61.86
N THR A 143 46.44 0.20 -62.58
CA THR A 143 46.38 0.61 -64.01
C THR A 143 47.55 0.00 -64.83
N PRO A 144 47.77 0.37 -66.12
CA PRO A 144 46.86 0.74 -67.22
C PRO A 144 47.16 -0.02 -68.55
N GLY A 145 46.24 -0.08 -69.52
CA GLY A 145 46.60 -0.57 -70.86
C GLY A 145 45.51 -0.65 -71.95
N GLN A 146 45.64 0.25 -72.93
CA GLN A 146 45.22 0.14 -74.35
C GLN A 146 43.73 0.04 -74.77
N SER A 147 43.34 1.08 -75.53
CA SER A 147 42.57 1.11 -76.80
C SER A 147 41.14 0.51 -76.91
N PRO A 148 40.25 1.16 -77.69
CA PRO A 148 38.82 0.85 -77.67
C PRO A 148 38.43 -0.27 -78.64
N LEU A 149 37.50 -1.13 -78.22
CA LEU A 149 36.70 -1.95 -79.13
C LEU A 149 35.21 -1.68 -78.92
N VAL A 150 34.52 -1.28 -79.99
CA VAL A 150 33.07 -1.12 -80.02
C VAL A 150 32.41 -2.50 -79.94
N ARG A 151 31.48 -2.73 -79.00
CA ARG A 151 30.58 -3.89 -79.09
C ARG A 151 29.17 -3.63 -78.56
N GLN A 152 28.23 -3.67 -79.52
CA GLN A 152 26.82 -4.04 -79.47
C GLN A 152 26.05 -3.85 -78.15
N THR A 153 25.03 -3.01 -78.23
CA THR A 153 23.88 -2.96 -77.31
C THR A 153 23.14 -4.30 -77.24
N THR A 154 22.96 -4.84 -76.04
CA THR A 154 21.98 -5.90 -75.73
C THR A 154 20.95 -5.36 -74.72
N PRO A 155 19.71 -5.90 -74.69
CA PRO A 155 18.58 -5.20 -74.09
C PRO A 155 18.54 -5.25 -72.56
N THR A 156 17.91 -4.23 -71.97
CA THR A 156 17.60 -4.11 -70.55
C THR A 156 16.86 -5.35 -70.03
N GLN A 157 17.48 -6.07 -69.10
CA GLN A 157 16.80 -7.11 -68.32
C GLN A 157 15.99 -6.47 -67.19
N ALA A 158 14.72 -6.88 -67.04
CA ALA A 158 13.86 -6.43 -65.95
C ALA A 158 14.42 -6.87 -64.58
N PRO A 159 14.17 -6.11 -63.49
CA PRO A 159 14.70 -6.44 -62.17
C PRO A 159 14.17 -7.78 -61.67
N SER A 160 15.08 -8.64 -61.18
CA SER A 160 14.74 -9.90 -60.53
C SER A 160 13.87 -9.67 -59.29
N PRO A 161 12.87 -10.53 -59.01
CA PRO A 161 12.11 -10.44 -57.77
C PRO A 161 13.02 -10.67 -56.55
N PRO A 162 12.71 -10.07 -55.38
CA PRO A 162 13.55 -10.19 -54.19
C PRO A 162 13.64 -11.64 -53.72
N SER A 163 14.84 -12.06 -53.34
CA SER A 163 15.13 -13.44 -52.92
C SER A 163 14.36 -13.81 -51.66
N SER A 164 13.61 -14.91 -51.71
CA SER A 164 12.81 -15.44 -50.59
C SER A 164 13.62 -15.71 -49.30
N ILE A 165 14.93 -15.90 -49.43
CA ILE A 165 15.89 -16.05 -48.33
C ILE A 165 15.89 -14.81 -47.41
N GLY A 166 15.79 -13.59 -47.96
CA GLY A 166 15.72 -12.37 -47.16
C GLY A 166 14.46 -12.33 -46.29
N THR A 167 13.32 -12.72 -46.86
CA THR A 167 12.04 -12.82 -46.16
C THR A 167 12.07 -13.89 -45.06
N GLN A 168 12.70 -15.04 -45.31
CA GLN A 168 12.87 -16.10 -44.31
C GLN A 168 13.79 -15.67 -43.16
N ALA A 169 14.89 -14.96 -43.44
CA ALA A 169 15.78 -14.42 -42.41
C ALA A 169 15.05 -13.40 -41.53
N VAL A 170 14.34 -12.44 -42.13
CA VAL A 170 13.54 -11.44 -41.39
C VAL A 170 12.44 -12.12 -40.56
N ALA A 171 11.74 -13.12 -41.10
CA ALA A 171 10.74 -13.88 -40.37
C ALA A 171 11.36 -14.66 -39.19
N ALA A 172 12.52 -15.31 -39.37
CA ALA A 172 13.21 -16.03 -38.31
C ALA A 172 13.70 -15.08 -37.20
N THR A 173 14.23 -13.90 -37.54
CA THR A 173 14.59 -12.86 -36.57
C THR A 173 13.37 -12.34 -35.81
N ALA A 174 12.25 -12.09 -36.49
CA ALA A 174 11.01 -11.65 -35.85
C ALA A 174 10.45 -12.70 -34.87
N THR A 175 10.44 -13.98 -35.26
CA THR A 175 10.05 -15.09 -34.38
C THR A 175 10.98 -15.21 -33.17
N GLY A 176 12.31 -15.12 -33.38
CA GLY A 176 13.29 -15.14 -32.30
C GLY A 176 13.11 -13.99 -31.31
N ALA A 177 12.85 -12.78 -31.80
CA ALA A 177 12.55 -11.61 -30.96
C ALA A 177 11.26 -11.79 -30.16
N ALA A 178 10.20 -12.33 -30.76
CA ALA A 178 8.93 -12.60 -30.06
C ALA A 178 9.09 -13.65 -28.95
N VAL A 179 9.83 -14.74 -29.21
CA VAL A 179 10.14 -15.77 -28.20
C VAL A 179 11.00 -15.20 -27.07
N GLY A 180 11.99 -14.35 -27.39
CA GLY A 180 12.80 -13.64 -26.40
C GLY A 180 11.97 -12.71 -25.50
N ALA A 181 11.05 -11.94 -26.09
CA ALA A 181 10.14 -11.06 -25.36
C ALA A 181 9.18 -11.83 -24.42
N ALA A 182 8.57 -12.92 -24.90
CA ALA A 182 7.72 -13.78 -24.08
C ALA A 182 8.49 -14.43 -22.92
N SER A 183 9.74 -14.85 -23.16
CA SER A 183 10.62 -15.41 -22.13
C SER A 183 10.97 -14.37 -21.06
N ALA A 184 11.26 -13.14 -21.47
CA ALA A 184 11.55 -12.03 -20.56
C ALA A 184 10.32 -11.65 -19.71
N ASP A 185 9.13 -11.59 -20.30
CA ASP A 185 7.87 -11.34 -19.57
C ASP A 185 7.57 -12.45 -18.55
N ALA A 186 7.77 -13.73 -18.92
CA ALA A 186 7.62 -14.85 -18.00
C ALA A 186 8.59 -14.77 -16.81
N THR A 187 9.86 -14.43 -17.05
CA THR A 187 10.86 -14.21 -15.99
C THR A 187 10.51 -13.00 -15.12
N ALA A 188 10.05 -11.89 -15.70
CA ALA A 188 9.61 -10.71 -14.97
C ALA A 188 8.41 -11.02 -14.07
N ARG A 189 7.39 -11.73 -14.59
CA ARG A 189 6.21 -12.14 -13.82
C ARG A 189 6.57 -13.10 -12.69
N ALA A 190 7.45 -14.07 -12.92
CA ALA A 190 7.95 -14.97 -11.88
C ALA A 190 8.69 -14.21 -10.76
N ARG A 191 9.53 -13.23 -11.12
CA ARG A 191 10.20 -12.32 -10.17
C ARG A 191 9.17 -11.54 -9.34
N LEU A 192 8.18 -10.91 -9.98
CA LEU A 192 7.13 -10.16 -9.30
C LEU A 192 6.29 -11.06 -8.37
N GLN A 193 5.93 -12.27 -8.80
CA GLN A 193 5.19 -13.21 -7.97
C GLN A 193 5.97 -13.61 -6.72
N ARG A 194 7.30 -13.77 -6.81
CA ARG A 194 8.15 -14.03 -5.64
C ARG A 194 8.13 -12.88 -4.62
N LEU A 195 8.15 -11.63 -5.09
CA LEU A 195 8.02 -10.44 -4.23
C LEU A 195 6.65 -10.38 -3.53
N VAL A 196 5.57 -10.65 -4.28
CA VAL A 196 4.20 -10.69 -3.77
C VAL A 196 4.03 -11.81 -2.74
N ASN A 197 4.49 -13.02 -3.05
CA ASN A 197 4.43 -14.17 -2.14
C ASN A 197 5.17 -13.89 -0.82
N ALA A 198 6.29 -13.17 -0.86
CA ALA A 198 7.05 -12.85 0.35
C ALA A 198 6.33 -11.91 1.32
N VAL A 199 5.48 -10.99 0.84
CA VAL A 199 4.63 -10.17 1.71
C VAL A 199 3.31 -10.87 2.06
N ALA A 200 2.75 -11.67 1.14
CA ALA A 200 1.58 -12.49 1.39
C ALA A 200 1.83 -13.55 2.48
N ARG A 201 3.03 -14.17 2.56
CA ARG A 201 3.38 -15.07 3.67
C ARG A 201 3.35 -14.39 5.05
N GLN A 202 3.69 -13.10 5.09
CA GLN A 202 3.71 -12.32 6.34
C GLN A 202 2.32 -11.79 6.72
N GLN A 203 1.47 -11.50 5.73
CA GLN A 203 0.09 -11.09 5.94
C GLN A 203 -0.82 -11.64 4.83
N PRO A 204 -1.27 -12.90 4.95
CA PRO A 204 -2.06 -13.58 3.92
C PRO A 204 -3.51 -13.09 3.88
N ARG A 205 -3.95 -12.33 4.89
CA ARG A 205 -5.31 -11.81 4.99
C ARG A 205 -5.58 -10.62 4.05
N LEU A 206 -4.54 -10.06 3.45
CA LEU A 206 -4.60 -8.92 2.54
C LEU A 206 -4.39 -9.37 1.10
N ALA A 207 -5.09 -8.73 0.16
CA ALA A 207 -4.73 -8.82 -1.24
C ALA A 207 -3.47 -7.96 -1.51
N TRP A 208 -2.60 -8.48 -2.37
CA TRP A 208 -1.29 -7.90 -2.69
C TRP A 208 -1.08 -7.87 -4.19
N ALA A 209 -0.43 -6.83 -4.69
CA ALA A 209 0.02 -6.79 -6.08
C ALA A 209 1.38 -6.11 -6.21
N ALA A 210 2.18 -6.59 -7.16
CA ALA A 210 3.39 -5.92 -7.61
C ALA A 210 3.35 -5.73 -9.12
N GLY A 211 3.93 -4.63 -9.59
CA GLY A 211 4.01 -4.33 -11.01
C GLY A 211 5.27 -3.56 -11.37
N ASP A 212 5.77 -3.76 -12.58
CA ASP A 212 6.91 -3.01 -13.11
C ASP A 212 6.44 -1.78 -13.88
N ARG A 213 6.95 -0.62 -13.47
CA ARG A 213 6.73 0.69 -14.13
C ARG A 213 7.88 1.03 -15.07
N ALA A 214 7.65 2.01 -15.93
CA ALA A 214 8.68 2.67 -16.72
C ALA A 214 9.88 3.07 -15.84
N GLY A 215 11.10 2.92 -16.38
CA GLY A 215 12.33 3.14 -15.61
C GLY A 215 12.67 2.01 -14.62
N ASN A 216 12.30 0.76 -14.95
CA ASN A 216 12.67 -0.46 -14.21
C ASN A 216 12.30 -0.45 -12.71
N THR A 217 11.26 0.31 -12.35
CA THR A 217 10.86 0.50 -10.96
C THR A 217 9.71 -0.43 -10.62
N THR A 218 9.95 -1.39 -9.72
CA THR A 218 8.89 -2.27 -9.21
C THR A 218 8.10 -1.56 -8.11
N VAL A 219 6.78 -1.43 -8.26
CA VAL A 219 5.87 -0.97 -7.21
C VAL A 219 5.23 -2.17 -6.49
N LEU A 220 5.02 -2.07 -5.18
CA LEU A 220 4.22 -2.99 -4.38
C LEU A 220 3.02 -2.25 -3.76
N VAL A 221 1.83 -2.85 -3.81
CA VAL A 221 0.59 -2.29 -3.26
C VAL A 221 -0.25 -3.33 -2.51
N THR A 222 -1.04 -2.84 -1.56
CA THR A 222 -2.25 -3.50 -1.03
C THR A 222 -3.40 -2.50 -1.07
N ASP A 223 -4.62 -2.99 -1.25
CA ASP A 223 -5.84 -2.18 -1.37
C ASP A 223 -6.45 -1.77 -0.01
N LEU A 224 -5.96 -2.35 1.10
CA LEU A 224 -6.36 -2.07 2.48
C LEU A 224 -6.68 -0.60 2.78
N ALA A 225 -5.80 0.30 2.34
CA ALA A 225 -5.90 1.73 2.60
C ALA A 225 -5.17 2.56 1.52
N GLY A 226 -5.59 2.40 0.26
CA GLY A 226 -5.15 3.26 -0.85
C GLY A 226 -3.66 3.16 -1.20
N GLY A 227 -3.01 2.04 -0.87
CA GLY A 227 -1.57 1.80 -1.03
C GLY A 227 -0.74 1.84 0.25
N TRP A 228 -1.32 2.17 1.41
CA TRP A 228 -0.60 2.10 2.68
C TRP A 228 -0.21 0.66 3.03
N ILE A 229 1.06 0.45 3.38
CA ILE A 229 1.57 -0.83 3.86
C ILE A 229 1.59 -0.83 5.39
N PRO A 230 0.92 -1.81 6.05
CA PRO A 230 0.97 -1.99 7.49
C PRO A 230 2.38 -2.06 8.11
N PRO A 231 2.54 -1.77 9.42
CA PRO A 231 3.77 -2.06 10.16
C PRO A 231 4.05 -3.57 10.21
N ARG A 232 5.25 -3.94 10.70
CA ARG A 232 5.70 -5.33 10.92
C ARG A 232 5.78 -6.23 9.67
N ILE A 233 5.54 -5.69 8.47
CA ILE A 233 5.82 -6.37 7.19
C ILE A 233 7.24 -6.00 6.74
N ALA A 234 8.13 -6.99 6.67
CA ALA A 234 9.46 -6.88 6.11
C ALA A 234 9.35 -6.78 4.57
N LEU A 235 9.72 -5.62 4.03
CA LEU A 235 9.56 -5.30 2.60
C LEU A 235 10.81 -5.71 1.81
N PRO A 236 10.68 -6.39 0.65
CA PRO A 236 11.82 -6.67 -0.22
C PRO A 236 12.53 -5.37 -0.63
N SER A 237 13.86 -5.34 -0.56
CA SER A 237 14.66 -4.12 -0.74
C SER A 237 14.53 -3.46 -2.12
N VAL A 238 14.04 -4.20 -3.12
CA VAL A 238 13.86 -3.77 -4.52
C VAL A 238 12.53 -3.05 -4.78
N VAL A 239 11.54 -3.13 -3.89
CA VAL A 239 10.22 -2.52 -4.15
C VAL A 239 10.18 -1.04 -3.78
N THR A 240 9.34 -0.31 -4.49
CA THR A 240 8.88 1.04 -4.14
C THR A 240 7.42 1.00 -3.70
N LEU A 241 7.01 1.96 -2.87
CA LEU A 241 5.63 2.10 -2.42
C LEU A 241 4.97 3.31 -3.09
N LEU A 242 3.64 3.37 -3.07
CA LEU A 242 2.92 4.59 -3.44
C LEU A 242 3.24 5.71 -2.43
N PRO A 243 3.32 6.99 -2.87
CA PRO A 243 3.40 8.10 -1.95
C PRO A 243 2.07 8.26 -1.18
N PRO A 244 2.07 8.78 0.06
CA PRO A 244 0.85 9.05 0.81
C PRO A 244 -0.13 9.92 0.03
N ALA A 245 -1.34 9.40 -0.21
CA ALA A 245 -2.46 10.14 -0.78
C ALA A 245 -3.78 9.40 -0.53
N ARG A 246 -4.88 10.14 -0.47
CA ARG A 246 -6.24 9.56 -0.44
C ARG A 246 -6.56 8.91 -1.78
N ARG A 247 -6.60 7.58 -1.84
CA ARG A 247 -6.97 6.80 -3.03
C ARG A 247 -8.12 5.84 -2.73
N ARG A 248 -8.84 5.44 -3.77
CA ARG A 248 -9.86 4.38 -3.77
C ARG A 248 -9.70 3.55 -5.04
N GLY A 249 -10.06 2.28 -4.99
CA GLY A 249 -9.98 1.34 -6.12
C GLY A 249 -9.35 0.02 -5.71
N ALA A 250 -9.49 -0.99 -6.57
CA ALA A 250 -8.83 -2.29 -6.44
C ALA A 250 -7.32 -2.19 -6.73
N LEU A 251 -6.61 -3.30 -6.55
CA LEU A 251 -5.15 -3.40 -6.74
C LEU A 251 -4.69 -2.87 -8.11
N GLU A 252 -5.43 -3.16 -9.17
CA GLU A 252 -5.14 -2.74 -10.55
C GLU A 252 -5.11 -1.21 -10.67
N ALA A 253 -6.08 -0.53 -10.06
CA ALA A 253 -6.15 0.93 -10.03
C ALA A 253 -5.04 1.57 -9.18
N LEU A 254 -4.50 0.85 -8.20
CA LEU A 254 -3.37 1.30 -7.37
C LEU A 254 -2.01 1.07 -8.06
N LEU A 255 -1.87 0.01 -8.86
CA LEU A 255 -0.69 -0.19 -9.71
C LEU A 255 -0.56 0.92 -10.76
N GLY A 256 -1.66 1.29 -11.42
CA GLY A 256 -1.68 2.24 -12.53
C GLY A 256 -0.98 1.68 -13.77
N GLU A 257 -0.32 2.53 -14.55
CA GLU A 257 0.41 2.12 -15.76
C GLU A 257 1.64 1.25 -15.41
N VAL A 258 1.57 -0.04 -15.78
CA VAL A 258 2.60 -1.07 -15.51
C VAL A 258 2.70 -2.03 -16.71
N THR A 259 3.90 -2.54 -16.99
CA THR A 259 4.14 -3.44 -18.14
C THR A 259 3.96 -4.92 -17.81
N VAL A 260 4.26 -5.31 -16.57
CA VAL A 260 4.13 -6.68 -16.06
C VAL A 260 3.55 -6.60 -14.65
N THR A 261 2.65 -7.52 -14.29
CA THR A 261 2.04 -7.61 -12.96
C THR A 261 2.05 -9.03 -12.41
N ALA A 262 2.00 -9.12 -11.08
CA ALA A 262 1.73 -10.34 -10.33
C ALA A 262 0.85 -10.00 -9.12
N HIS A 263 -0.12 -10.85 -8.80
CA HIS A 263 -1.13 -10.60 -7.78
C HIS A 263 -1.21 -11.76 -6.76
N TYR A 264 -1.82 -11.49 -5.62
CA TYR A 264 -2.22 -12.47 -4.62
C TYR A 264 -3.56 -12.04 -4.01
N THR A 265 -4.45 -13.01 -3.78
CA THR A 265 -5.72 -12.81 -3.08
C THR A 265 -5.81 -13.73 -1.86
N PRO A 266 -6.46 -13.32 -0.75
CA PRO A 266 -6.41 -14.04 0.55
C PRO A 266 -6.92 -15.48 0.57
N THR A 267 -7.56 -15.94 -0.50
CA THR A 267 -8.06 -17.32 -0.63
C THR A 267 -7.00 -18.31 -1.12
N HIS A 268 -5.85 -17.81 -1.61
CA HIS A 268 -4.82 -18.66 -2.18
C HIS A 268 -3.79 -19.09 -1.14
N HIS A 269 -3.38 -20.35 -1.20
CA HIS A 269 -2.21 -20.84 -0.46
C HIS A 269 -0.94 -20.21 -1.05
N VAL A 270 -0.10 -19.60 -0.21
CA VAL A 270 1.18 -19.04 -0.64
C VAL A 270 2.26 -20.14 -0.58
N PRO A 271 2.91 -20.51 -1.69
CA PRO A 271 4.04 -21.44 -1.65
C PRO A 271 5.16 -20.94 -0.74
N ASP A 272 5.86 -21.87 -0.09
CA ASP A 272 7.10 -21.54 0.60
C ASP A 272 8.20 -21.17 -0.39
N ASP A 273 9.21 -20.40 0.06
CA ASP A 273 10.30 -19.92 -0.79
C ASP A 273 11.63 -20.43 -0.25
N ALA A 274 12.30 -21.26 -1.05
CA ALA A 274 13.54 -21.94 -0.66
C ALA A 274 14.71 -20.98 -0.42
N GLU A 275 14.62 -19.73 -0.89
CA GLU A 275 15.63 -18.70 -0.67
C GLU A 275 14.96 -17.40 -0.13
N PRO A 276 15.40 -16.86 1.02
CA PRO A 276 14.87 -15.60 1.54
C PRO A 276 15.21 -14.39 0.64
N LEU A 277 14.24 -13.52 0.39
CA LEU A 277 14.49 -12.24 -0.28
C LEU A 277 15.15 -11.23 0.67
N PRO A 278 16.13 -10.42 0.22
CA PRO A 278 16.71 -9.35 1.03
C PRO A 278 15.65 -8.28 1.32
N THR A 279 15.46 -7.96 2.61
CA THR A 279 14.46 -6.96 3.05
C THR A 279 15.12 -5.67 3.54
N SER A 280 14.34 -4.58 3.57
CA SER A 280 14.82 -3.26 4.02
C SER A 280 13.66 -2.41 4.56
N PRO A 281 13.89 -1.52 5.55
CA PRO A 281 12.92 -0.49 5.92
C PRO A 281 12.81 0.62 4.86
N ARG A 282 13.83 0.80 4.00
CA ARG A 282 13.96 1.91 3.04
C ARG A 282 12.72 2.18 2.14
N PRO A 283 11.94 1.18 1.68
CA PRO A 283 10.73 1.44 0.89
C PRO A 283 9.65 2.23 1.64
N ARG A 284 9.62 2.20 2.99
CA ARG A 284 8.77 3.07 3.82
C ARG A 284 9.35 4.49 3.86
N SER A 285 9.17 5.22 2.77
CA SER A 285 9.56 6.62 2.64
C SER A 285 8.34 7.47 2.27
N ALA A 286 8.29 8.68 2.82
CA ALA A 286 7.28 9.70 2.57
C ALA A 286 7.99 11.07 2.63
N PRO A 287 7.38 12.15 2.09
CA PRO A 287 7.86 13.52 2.32
C PRO A 287 8.01 13.80 3.82
N ASP A 288 9.06 14.52 4.21
CA ASP A 288 9.33 14.83 5.62
C ASP A 288 8.26 15.80 6.18
N ILE A 289 7.69 15.43 7.33
CA ILE A 289 6.73 16.26 8.06
C ILE A 289 7.50 17.28 8.92
N ALA A 290 7.15 18.55 8.76
CA ALA A 290 7.66 19.62 9.62
C ALA A 290 7.17 19.40 11.06
N ASP A 291 8.11 19.30 12.00
CA ASP A 291 7.87 18.93 13.39
C ASP A 291 6.98 17.68 13.56
N LEU A 292 7.53 16.54 13.12
CA LEU A 292 6.95 15.19 13.32
C LEU A 292 6.39 14.96 14.73
N GLY A 293 7.05 15.50 15.76
CA GLY A 293 6.65 15.30 17.15
C GLY A 293 5.44 16.14 17.55
N TRP A 294 5.36 17.38 17.08
CA TRP A 294 4.19 18.23 17.25
C TRP A 294 2.97 17.67 16.50
N GLU A 295 3.11 17.32 15.21
CA GLU A 295 1.99 16.77 14.43
C GLU A 295 1.51 15.42 14.99
N LEU A 296 2.40 14.53 15.45
CA LEU A 296 2.00 13.27 16.09
C LEU A 296 1.30 13.51 17.45
N SER A 297 1.79 14.47 18.24
CA SER A 297 1.14 14.86 19.50
C SER A 297 -0.24 15.45 19.29
N ARG A 298 -0.42 16.24 18.22
CA ARG A 298 -1.70 16.83 17.81
C ARG A 298 -2.67 15.78 17.28
N ALA A 299 -2.22 14.90 16.39
CA ALA A 299 -3.05 13.85 15.78
C ALA A 299 -3.55 12.79 16.78
N THR A 300 -2.84 12.61 17.89
CA THR A 300 -3.23 11.72 19.00
C THR A 300 -4.08 12.40 20.06
N GLN A 301 -4.15 13.74 20.08
CA GLN A 301 -4.89 14.48 21.10
C GLN A 301 -6.41 14.33 20.88
N TRP A 302 -7.14 13.95 21.94
CA TRP A 302 -8.61 13.79 21.92
C TRP A 302 -9.16 12.84 20.84
N ARG A 303 -8.34 11.95 20.27
CA ARG A 303 -8.77 11.10 19.16
C ARG A 303 -9.49 9.84 19.64
N ASP A 304 -10.73 9.69 19.20
CA ASP A 304 -11.59 8.55 19.52
C ASP A 304 -10.99 7.21 19.11
N GLY A 305 -11.13 6.21 19.98
CA GLY A 305 -10.67 4.85 19.75
C GLY A 305 -9.15 4.64 19.81
N LEU A 306 -8.35 5.64 20.20
CA LEU A 306 -6.96 5.44 20.61
C LEU A 306 -6.88 5.15 22.12
N PRO A 307 -5.94 4.30 22.58
CA PRO A 307 -5.66 4.14 24.00
C PRO A 307 -5.04 5.43 24.56
N ARG A 308 -5.37 5.79 25.81
CA ARG A 308 -4.84 7.00 26.47
C ARG A 308 -3.31 7.08 26.44
N LEU A 309 -2.65 5.92 26.52
CA LEU A 309 -1.19 5.78 26.44
C LEU A 309 -0.61 6.37 25.14
N ALA A 310 -1.33 6.31 24.00
CA ALA A 310 -0.81 6.73 22.71
C ALA A 310 -0.35 8.21 22.69
N HIS A 311 -1.11 9.11 23.32
CA HIS A 311 -0.73 10.53 23.40
C HIS A 311 0.48 10.75 24.33
N THR A 312 0.55 10.04 25.45
CA THR A 312 1.69 10.09 26.36
C THR A 312 2.97 9.61 25.67
N LEU A 313 2.91 8.48 24.96
CA LEU A 313 4.05 7.93 24.23
C LEU A 313 4.46 8.78 23.03
N ALA A 314 3.51 9.35 22.29
CA ALA A 314 3.80 10.31 21.23
C ALA A 314 4.65 11.47 21.76
N LYS A 315 4.29 12.04 22.91
CA LYS A 315 5.06 13.12 23.55
C LYS A 315 6.41 12.66 24.08
N ALA A 316 6.48 11.53 24.79
CA ALA A 316 7.71 11.01 25.38
C ALA A 316 8.76 10.63 24.31
N ALA A 317 8.33 9.92 23.26
CA ALA A 317 9.19 9.53 22.15
C ALA A 317 9.66 10.74 21.33
N SER A 318 8.79 11.74 21.13
CA SER A 318 9.15 12.99 20.44
C SER A 318 10.14 13.85 21.24
N ALA A 319 9.99 13.90 22.56
CA ALA A 319 10.89 14.62 23.45
C ALA A 319 12.21 13.87 23.73
N GLY A 320 12.32 12.60 23.32
CA GLY A 320 13.50 11.78 23.57
C GLY A 320 13.70 11.39 25.03
N THR A 321 12.64 11.44 25.87
CA THR A 321 12.72 11.19 27.31
C THR A 321 12.77 9.70 27.68
N GLY A 322 12.70 8.81 26.70
CA GLY A 322 12.54 7.37 26.90
C GLY A 322 11.09 6.95 27.14
N VAL A 323 10.86 5.64 27.07
CA VAL A 323 9.57 4.94 27.28
C VAL A 323 9.90 3.63 28.01
N LEU A 324 9.05 3.19 28.93
CA LEU A 324 9.28 1.95 29.71
C LEU A 324 8.92 0.71 28.89
N ASP A 325 9.66 -0.40 29.04
CA ASP A 325 9.40 -1.66 28.32
C ASP A 325 7.96 -2.20 28.50
N SER A 326 7.34 -1.95 29.65
CA SER A 326 5.94 -2.26 29.93
C SER A 326 4.97 -1.42 29.09
N GLU A 327 5.28 -0.15 28.83
CA GLU A 327 4.51 0.72 27.95
C GLU A 327 4.70 0.35 26.47
N ILE A 328 5.92 -0.07 26.09
CA ILE A 328 6.20 -0.62 24.75
C ILE A 328 5.37 -1.90 24.53
N THR A 329 5.34 -2.80 25.51
CA THR A 329 4.55 -4.03 25.44
C THR A 329 3.06 -3.72 25.27
N LEU A 330 2.50 -2.81 26.09
CA LEU A 330 1.10 -2.38 26.00
C LEU A 330 0.77 -1.66 24.69
N LEU A 331 1.71 -0.88 24.13
CA LEU A 331 1.59 -0.31 22.78
C LEU A 331 1.49 -1.40 21.71
N GLN A 332 2.33 -2.44 21.79
CA GLN A 332 2.32 -3.55 20.83
C GLN A 332 1.05 -4.41 20.94
N GLU A 333 0.50 -4.61 22.14
CA GLU A 333 -0.79 -5.26 22.36
C GLU A 333 -1.95 -4.46 21.73
N HIS A 334 -1.96 -3.14 21.89
CA HIS A 334 -2.94 -2.27 21.23
C HIS A 334 -2.79 -2.28 19.70
N LEU A 335 -1.56 -2.26 19.19
CA LEU A 335 -1.27 -2.35 17.76
C LEU A 335 -1.72 -3.69 17.18
N ALA A 336 -1.46 -4.80 17.87
CA ALA A 336 -1.97 -6.12 17.50
C ALA A 336 -3.50 -6.14 17.48
N THR A 337 -4.14 -5.65 18.54
CA THR A 337 -5.61 -5.59 18.69
C THR A 337 -6.28 -4.82 17.55
N ILE A 338 -5.80 -3.61 17.23
CA ILE A 338 -6.39 -2.82 16.13
C ILE A 338 -6.10 -3.45 14.77
N SER A 339 -4.93 -4.08 14.58
CA SER A 339 -4.59 -4.77 13.33
C SER A 339 -5.54 -5.94 13.07
N SER A 340 -5.81 -6.79 14.07
CA SER A 340 -6.78 -7.89 13.96
C SER A 340 -8.16 -7.35 13.61
N GLN A 341 -8.68 -6.36 14.35
CA GLN A 341 -10.02 -5.79 14.07
C GLN A 341 -10.16 -5.24 12.64
N VAL A 342 -9.13 -4.58 12.09
CA VAL A 342 -9.14 -4.08 10.71
C VAL A 342 -9.08 -5.21 9.71
N LEU A 343 -8.23 -6.22 9.94
CA LEU A 343 -8.08 -7.38 9.06
C LEU A 343 -9.27 -8.36 9.14
N ASP A 344 -10.02 -8.38 10.24
CA ASP A 344 -11.26 -9.16 10.42
C ASP A 344 -12.42 -8.56 9.61
N ALA A 345 -12.41 -7.24 9.41
CA ALA A 345 -13.41 -6.53 8.60
C ALA A 345 -13.05 -6.41 7.11
N TYR A 346 -11.80 -6.73 6.73
CA TYR A 346 -11.32 -6.72 5.35
C TYR A 346 -11.89 -7.92 4.55
N PRO A 347 -12.29 -7.76 3.28
CA PRO A 347 -12.24 -6.53 2.47
C PRO A 347 -13.51 -5.66 2.55
N HIS A 348 -14.60 -6.14 3.16
CA HIS A 348 -15.94 -5.58 2.95
C HIS A 348 -16.27 -4.34 3.80
N HIS A 349 -15.73 -4.22 5.01
CA HIS A 349 -16.20 -3.27 6.03
C HIS A 349 -15.04 -2.52 6.73
N ILE A 350 -14.05 -2.09 5.94
CA ILE A 350 -12.86 -1.38 6.44
C ILE A 350 -13.24 0.01 7.00
N ASP A 351 -13.20 0.16 8.32
CA ASP A 351 -13.39 1.45 9.00
C ASP A 351 -12.12 2.32 8.89
N ALA A 352 -12.23 3.44 8.18
CA ALA A 352 -11.14 4.40 8.00
C ALA A 352 -10.62 5.00 9.32
N ASN A 353 -11.45 5.11 10.37
CA ASN A 353 -10.98 5.58 11.68
C ASN A 353 -10.11 4.54 12.38
N LYS A 354 -10.46 3.25 12.30
CA LYS A 354 -9.63 2.15 12.82
C LYS A 354 -8.29 2.06 12.08
N VAL A 355 -8.31 2.19 10.74
CA VAL A 355 -7.08 2.28 9.93
C VAL A 355 -6.22 3.48 10.35
N GLY A 356 -6.82 4.66 10.51
CA GLY A 356 -6.10 5.85 10.97
C GLY A 356 -5.49 5.69 12.37
N ASN A 357 -6.21 5.05 13.28
CA ASN A 357 -5.71 4.74 14.62
C ASN A 357 -4.56 3.72 14.57
N TRP A 358 -4.63 2.72 13.69
CA TRP A 358 -3.53 1.79 13.45
C TRP A 358 -2.29 2.49 12.86
N GLN A 359 -2.47 3.43 11.93
CA GLN A 359 -1.39 4.26 11.38
C GLN A 359 -0.73 5.11 12.47
N LEU A 360 -1.49 5.73 13.37
CA LEU A 360 -0.92 6.51 14.48
C LEU A 360 -0.16 5.64 15.48
N LEU A 361 -0.70 4.48 15.87
CA LEU A 361 0.00 3.53 16.74
C LEU A 361 1.29 3.00 16.09
N ALA A 362 1.27 2.72 14.78
CA ALA A 362 2.45 2.35 14.01
C ALA A 362 3.50 3.48 13.94
N SER A 363 3.07 4.73 13.86
CA SER A 363 3.96 5.90 13.92
C SER A 363 4.63 6.04 15.29
N ILE A 364 3.90 5.79 16.38
CA ILE A 364 4.44 5.84 17.74
C ILE A 364 5.42 4.69 17.96
N ASP A 365 5.06 3.46 17.60
CA ASP A 365 5.91 2.26 17.73
C ASP A 365 7.26 2.43 17.00
N ALA A 366 7.22 2.93 15.77
CA ALA A 366 8.43 3.27 15.02
C ALA A 366 9.27 4.39 15.65
N LEU A 367 8.63 5.43 16.20
CA LEU A 367 9.32 6.54 16.85
C LEU A 367 9.99 6.12 18.18
N VAL A 368 9.31 5.26 18.95
CA VAL A 368 9.84 4.62 20.17
C VAL A 368 11.05 3.73 19.84
N ALA A 369 11.00 3.00 18.73
CA ALA A 369 12.14 2.23 18.20
C ALA A 369 13.26 3.10 17.58
N GLY A 370 13.10 4.43 17.55
CA GLY A 370 14.07 5.37 16.98
C GLY A 370 14.04 5.52 15.46
N ASP A 371 13.18 4.79 14.73
CA ASP A 371 13.03 4.89 13.28
C ASP A 371 12.10 6.05 12.91
N LYS A 372 12.68 7.26 12.92
CA LYS A 372 11.99 8.49 12.52
C LYS A 372 11.46 8.45 11.08
N LYS A 373 12.05 7.65 10.17
CA LYS A 373 11.60 7.58 8.77
C LYS A 373 10.34 6.72 8.63
N VAL A 374 10.30 5.58 9.31
CA VAL A 374 9.10 4.73 9.36
C VAL A 374 7.99 5.43 10.16
N ALA A 375 8.31 6.15 11.24
CA ALA A 375 7.35 7.01 11.94
C ALA A 375 6.75 8.07 10.99
N ASN A 376 7.59 8.83 10.30
CA ASN A 376 7.17 9.84 9.31
C ASN A 376 6.29 9.22 8.20
N TYR A 377 6.65 8.04 7.68
CA TYR A 377 5.83 7.32 6.71
C TYR A 377 4.41 7.03 7.24
N HIS A 378 4.29 6.49 8.46
CA HIS A 378 2.99 6.15 9.03
C HIS A 378 2.13 7.39 9.33
N LEU A 379 2.71 8.47 9.87
CA LEU A 379 1.97 9.72 10.08
C LEU A 379 1.57 10.39 8.76
N ALA A 380 2.43 10.38 7.75
CA ALA A 380 2.12 10.99 6.45
C ALA A 380 0.92 10.30 5.77
N TRP A 381 0.80 8.98 5.90
CA TRP A 381 -0.38 8.24 5.44
C TRP A 381 -1.65 8.54 6.25
N PHE A 382 -1.53 8.73 7.57
CA PHE A 382 -2.65 9.18 8.40
C PHE A 382 -3.15 10.56 7.98
N LEU A 383 -2.26 11.54 7.82
CA LEU A 383 -2.58 12.91 7.42
C LEU A 383 -3.19 12.94 6.01
N ALA A 384 -2.59 12.24 5.06
CA ALA A 384 -3.10 12.16 3.68
C ALA A 384 -4.44 11.41 3.56
N GLY A 385 -4.83 10.62 4.57
CA GLY A 385 -6.12 9.93 4.63
C GLY A 385 -7.26 10.79 5.19
N GLN A 386 -6.96 11.90 5.90
CA GLN A 386 -7.98 12.76 6.48
C GLN A 386 -8.83 13.46 5.40
N PRO A 387 -10.11 13.74 5.67
CA PRO A 387 -10.87 14.66 4.84
C PRO A 387 -10.26 16.07 4.94
N THR A 388 -9.93 16.67 3.79
CA THR A 388 -9.70 18.11 3.70
C THR A 388 -10.98 18.83 4.12
N SER A 389 -10.87 19.71 5.13
CA SER A 389 -11.98 20.54 5.62
C SER A 389 -12.33 21.66 4.64
#